data_AF-A0A8K0GQC8-F1
#
_entry.id   AF-A0A8K0GQC8-F1
#
_cell.length_a   1.000
_cell.length_b   1.000
_cell.length_c   1.000
_cell.angle_alpha   90.00
_cell.angle_beta   90.00
_cell.angle_gamma   90.00
#
_symmetry.space_group_name_H-M   'P 1'
#
loop_
_entity.id
_entity.type
_entity.pdbx_description
1 polymer ?
#
loop_
_entity_poly.entity_id
_entity_poly.type
_entity_poly.pdbx_seq_one_letter_code
_entity_poly.pdbx_strand_id
1 'polypeptide(L)'
;MDGTKLDISGKPVKDSSSATYKQIPESDLEVADEAVTQSKGVVKPKLSSPEKDGADEKMLPDDQTKVAENSNVNSADVKFISNEKQNGDAKVDIGELKTAFVGMGKEELMKYANDPFWIRLRWFLFISFWLIWAAMLVGAILIIVAAPKCSPPEPRTWWEEGPLTEVELETTANELKELKEQGVQGVIVTWPGDSYQMYNESSSFMTFLQRAKDTETNIIIDLKPGTSRTWFVRSEDEGDDGDFNNYYIWALPKGFNDSNNPIEPNNWKSKQNVSSWKFSTKRNKFFLSPEDSPQLNFSNPKVVDEFSTILRNYLDAGVKGIRLTGAPYLLVDRNLKDEEHSRLPGFYLTDYGFYTHTNTEYRDELGPLIKQWRDVVKSKLPNAPFILTENVLKNLDKFKVNNTLMIDLPSESSVFSNKKLSASQINSNLSVTFLLLENKYWPLWQHNTSSLPSDVLDIVTMLLPGTTLIDKNATVAKDLLNIRKSASILHGNTTTYLIANNTVFAYGRLTPGNPGYLVALNPTNKTVKVDFPSEISTVSEEVTVQFFSKNYNETDIEIKKKTNAHQVPISPESAIVLSYVPKS
;
A
#
# COMPACT_ATOMS: atom_id res chain seq x y z
N MET A 1 22.91 67.88 16.69
CA MET A 1 23.51 67.44 17.97
C MET A 1 23.25 65.95 18.18
N ASP A 2 24.05 64.99 17.72
CA ASP A 2 24.91 64.82 16.52
C ASP A 2 25.22 63.31 16.47
N GLY A 3 25.31 62.62 15.32
CA GLY A 3 24.95 63.00 13.96
C GLY A 3 25.46 61.98 12.94
N THR A 4 24.63 61.62 11.95
CA THR A 4 25.02 61.03 10.64
C THR A 4 25.67 59.62 10.62
N LYS A 5 25.56 58.80 9.57
CA LYS A 5 25.16 59.06 8.17
C LYS A 5 24.59 57.80 7.49
N LEU A 6 23.61 57.99 6.60
CA LEU A 6 23.28 57.05 5.51
C LEU A 6 24.20 57.31 4.31
N ASP A 7 24.44 56.31 3.47
CA ASP A 7 24.62 56.56 2.03
C ASP A 7 24.20 55.35 1.17
N ILE A 8 23.82 55.61 -0.09
CA ILE A 8 23.13 54.67 -0.99
C ILE A 8 23.73 54.72 -2.41
N SER A 9 23.67 53.58 -3.13
CA SER A 9 23.66 53.40 -4.61
C SER A 9 24.90 52.80 -5.28
N GLY A 10 24.68 52.02 -6.36
CA GLY A 10 25.71 51.63 -7.35
C GLY A 10 25.85 50.13 -7.70
N LYS A 11 25.00 49.59 -8.59
CA LYS A 11 25.31 48.42 -9.47
C LYS A 11 25.98 48.94 -10.78
N PRO A 12 26.52 48.13 -11.73
CA PRO A 12 26.47 46.66 -11.91
C PRO A 12 27.80 45.97 -12.33
N VAL A 13 27.76 44.65 -12.62
CA VAL A 13 28.33 43.91 -13.81
C VAL A 13 28.73 42.45 -13.45
N LYS A 14 28.58 41.55 -14.43
CA LYS A 14 28.85 40.09 -14.42
C LYS A 14 30.33 39.77 -14.76
N ASP A 15 30.94 38.71 -14.19
CA ASP A 15 30.98 37.34 -14.75
C ASP A 15 31.93 36.36 -13.99
N SER A 16 31.61 35.07 -14.07
CA SER A 16 32.46 33.84 -13.90
C SER A 16 33.57 33.71 -12.84
N SER A 17 33.46 32.69 -11.95
CA SER A 17 34.54 31.69 -11.71
C SER A 17 34.11 30.47 -10.85
N SER A 18 34.33 29.26 -11.39
CA SER A 18 34.50 27.91 -10.77
C SER A 18 33.90 27.54 -9.40
N ALA A 19 33.20 26.39 -9.37
CA ALA A 19 32.98 25.60 -8.16
C ALA A 19 34.19 24.69 -7.85
N THR A 20 34.49 24.48 -6.56
CA THR A 20 35.59 23.61 -6.09
C THR A 20 35.07 22.27 -5.59
N TYR A 21 35.48 21.17 -6.22
CA TYR A 21 35.28 19.80 -5.72
C TYR A 21 36.45 19.39 -4.81
N LYS A 22 36.18 18.58 -3.78
CA LYS A 22 37.22 17.96 -2.94
C LYS A 22 37.84 16.74 -3.64
N GLN A 23 39.16 16.58 -3.49
CA GLN A 23 39.91 15.46 -4.06
C GLN A 23 39.71 14.15 -3.28
N ILE A 24 39.91 13.02 -3.97
CA ILE A 24 39.89 11.65 -3.43
C ILE A 24 41.36 11.20 -3.21
N PRO A 25 41.69 10.41 -2.16
CA PRO A 25 43.06 9.96 -1.90
C PRO A 25 43.65 9.01 -2.96
N GLU A 26 44.98 8.93 -2.97
CA GLU A 26 45.82 8.48 -4.09
C GLU A 26 46.26 6.99 -3.96
N SER A 27 45.33 6.09 -3.59
CA SER A 27 45.63 4.65 -3.39
C SER A 27 45.01 3.67 -4.40
N ASP A 28 44.06 4.13 -5.22
CA ASP A 28 43.16 3.24 -5.99
C ASP A 28 43.33 3.42 -7.52
N LEU A 29 44.45 4.00 -7.96
CA LEU A 29 44.79 4.23 -9.38
C LEU A 29 46.03 3.43 -9.80
N GLU A 30 45.88 2.12 -10.00
CA GLU A 30 46.75 1.36 -10.93
C GLU A 30 46.11 0.00 -11.31
N VAL A 31 46.60 -0.59 -12.40
CA VAL A 31 46.17 -1.88 -13.02
C VAL A 31 44.88 -1.84 -13.85
N ALA A 32 44.93 -1.12 -14.97
CA ALA A 32 44.21 -1.49 -16.19
C ALA A 32 44.97 -0.98 -17.43
N ASP A 33 45.85 -1.81 -18.01
CA ASP A 33 46.16 -1.83 -19.45
C ASP A 33 47.22 -2.91 -19.78
N GLU A 34 46.82 -3.99 -20.46
CA GLU A 34 47.74 -4.81 -21.27
C GLU A 34 47.04 -5.27 -22.56
N ALA A 35 47.52 -4.77 -23.71
CA ALA A 35 47.20 -5.36 -25.01
C ALA A 35 48.31 -5.13 -26.04
N VAL A 36 48.75 -6.23 -26.66
CA VAL A 36 49.44 -6.34 -27.97
C VAL A 36 50.97 -6.09 -28.05
N THR A 37 51.71 -7.18 -28.31
CA THR A 37 52.63 -7.28 -29.47
C THR A 37 52.87 -8.75 -29.87
N GLN A 38 53.15 -9.02 -31.15
CA GLN A 38 53.29 -10.38 -31.74
C GLN A 38 54.73 -10.69 -32.18
N SER A 39 55.10 -11.99 -32.23
CA SER A 39 56.13 -12.47 -33.18
C SER A 39 56.00 -13.96 -33.61
N LYS A 40 55.51 -14.16 -34.86
CA LYS A 40 55.81 -15.19 -35.89
C LYS A 40 56.15 -16.67 -35.53
N GLY A 41 55.41 -17.61 -36.16
CA GLY A 41 55.80 -19.04 -36.32
C GLY A 41 54.83 -19.90 -37.18
N VAL A 42 55.16 -20.10 -38.47
CA VAL A 42 54.45 -20.87 -39.54
C VAL A 42 54.19 -22.37 -39.15
N VAL A 43 52.94 -22.91 -39.12
CA VAL A 43 52.17 -23.63 -40.20
C VAL A 43 52.86 -24.94 -40.71
N LYS A 44 52.30 -26.15 -40.91
CA LYS A 44 50.95 -26.82 -41.12
C LYS A 44 51.14 -28.39 -40.97
N PRO A 45 50.26 -29.38 -41.37
CA PRO A 45 48.78 -29.50 -41.49
C PRO A 45 48.11 -30.88 -41.06
N LYS A 46 46.75 -30.92 -41.02
CA LYS A 46 45.80 -32.09 -41.18
C LYS A 46 45.73 -33.14 -40.04
N LEU A 47 44.60 -33.84 -39.79
CA LEU A 47 43.43 -34.23 -40.62
C LEU A 47 42.15 -34.34 -39.71
N SER A 48 40.95 -33.90 -40.11
CA SER A 48 39.82 -34.78 -40.56
C SER A 48 38.60 -33.99 -41.10
N SER A 49 37.65 -34.70 -41.71
CA SER A 49 36.51 -34.20 -42.52
C SER A 49 35.13 -34.50 -41.87
N PRO A 50 34.00 -33.92 -42.34
CA PRO A 50 32.80 -33.69 -41.50
C PRO A 50 31.67 -34.73 -41.64
N GLU A 51 30.77 -34.71 -40.66
CA GLU A 51 29.45 -35.37 -40.70
C GLU A 51 28.31 -34.44 -41.15
N LYS A 52 27.17 -35.07 -41.43
CA LYS A 52 25.90 -34.46 -41.83
C LYS A 52 25.11 -34.00 -40.61
N ASP A 53 24.15 -33.09 -40.81
CA ASP A 53 22.86 -33.25 -40.16
C ASP A 53 21.74 -32.71 -41.05
N GLY A 54 20.50 -33.15 -40.80
CA GLY A 54 19.32 -32.72 -41.54
C GLY A 54 18.04 -32.97 -40.75
N ALA A 55 17.05 -32.12 -40.93
CA ALA A 55 15.69 -32.33 -40.44
C ALA A 55 14.69 -31.74 -41.44
N ASP A 56 13.66 -32.52 -41.75
CA ASP A 56 12.66 -32.22 -42.78
C ASP A 56 11.59 -31.23 -42.28
N GLU A 57 11.09 -30.38 -43.18
CA GLU A 57 9.69 -29.95 -43.11
C GLU A 57 8.91 -30.55 -44.28
N LYS A 58 7.77 -31.16 -43.94
CA LYS A 58 7.02 -32.10 -44.78
C LYS A 58 5.70 -31.44 -45.19
N MET A 59 5.44 -31.36 -46.49
CA MET A 59 4.25 -30.66 -47.00
C MET A 59 2.94 -31.34 -46.58
N LEU A 60 1.91 -30.52 -46.35
CA LEU A 60 0.51 -30.94 -46.29
C LEU A 60 -0.03 -31.22 -47.71
N PRO A 61 -1.05 -32.10 -47.86
CA PRO A 61 -1.48 -32.61 -49.15
C PRO A 61 -2.41 -31.66 -49.93
N ASP A 62 -2.47 -31.89 -51.24
CA ASP A 62 -3.48 -31.32 -52.15
C ASP A 62 -4.92 -31.61 -51.68
N ASP A 63 -5.81 -30.65 -51.85
CA ASP A 63 -7.19 -30.96 -52.24
C ASP A 63 -7.68 -29.95 -53.29
N GLN A 64 -8.23 -30.46 -54.39
CA GLN A 64 -8.59 -29.68 -55.58
C GLN A 64 -10.09 -29.38 -55.62
N THR A 65 -10.47 -28.11 -55.69
CA THR A 65 -11.77 -27.74 -56.31
C THR A 65 -11.69 -26.50 -57.20
N LYS A 66 -11.74 -26.77 -58.52
CA LYS A 66 -12.37 -25.95 -59.57
C LYS A 66 -11.95 -24.48 -59.71
N VAL A 67 -11.09 -24.22 -60.70
CA VAL A 67 -11.19 -23.01 -61.55
C VAL A 67 -11.39 -23.45 -62.99
N ALA A 68 -12.33 -22.82 -63.70
CA ALA A 68 -12.73 -23.22 -65.05
C ALA A 68 -11.88 -22.56 -66.14
N GLU A 69 -11.69 -23.32 -67.22
CA GLU A 69 -11.64 -22.90 -68.63
C GLU A 69 -11.07 -21.50 -68.97
N ASN A 70 -9.94 -21.47 -69.69
CA ASN A 70 -9.98 -21.34 -71.17
C ASN A 70 -8.57 -21.31 -71.80
N SER A 71 -8.31 -22.29 -72.69
CA SER A 71 -7.77 -22.16 -74.07
C SER A 71 -6.51 -21.30 -74.37
N ASN A 72 -5.64 -21.59 -75.34
CA ASN A 72 -5.47 -22.68 -76.33
C ASN A 72 -4.05 -22.54 -76.92
N VAL A 73 -3.20 -23.59 -76.94
CA VAL A 73 -2.13 -23.76 -77.95
C VAL A 73 -1.94 -25.25 -78.24
N ASN A 74 -1.82 -25.61 -79.51
CA ASN A 74 -1.89 -27.00 -80.00
C ASN A 74 -0.59 -27.79 -79.82
N SER A 75 -0.77 -29.09 -79.54
CA SER A 75 0.25 -30.12 -79.80
C SER A 75 0.33 -30.43 -81.30
N ALA A 76 1.42 -30.01 -81.95
CA ALA A 76 1.78 -30.47 -83.29
C ALA A 76 3.31 -30.57 -83.43
N ASP A 77 3.74 -31.48 -84.30
CA ASP A 77 5.11 -31.62 -84.83
C ASP A 77 6.22 -32.09 -83.86
N VAL A 78 6.03 -33.29 -83.32
CA VAL A 78 7.15 -34.22 -83.11
C VAL A 78 7.08 -35.32 -84.18
N LYS A 79 8.10 -35.41 -85.04
CA LYS A 79 8.27 -36.50 -86.02
C LYS A 79 9.71 -36.99 -86.04
N PHE A 80 9.91 -38.23 -85.61
CA PHE A 80 11.14 -39.00 -85.78
C PHE A 80 11.00 -39.94 -86.99
N ILE A 81 12.03 -40.09 -87.82
CA ILE A 81 12.43 -41.38 -88.44
C ILE A 81 13.97 -41.42 -88.54
N SER A 82 14.52 -42.61 -88.30
CA SER A 82 15.93 -42.99 -88.27
C SER A 82 16.52 -43.39 -89.64
N ASN A 83 17.85 -43.38 -89.80
CA ASN A 83 18.61 -44.65 -89.88
C ASN A 83 20.14 -44.56 -90.04
N GLU A 84 20.77 -45.58 -89.43
CA GLU A 84 21.97 -46.32 -89.85
C GLU A 84 23.39 -45.68 -89.92
N LYS A 85 24.17 -46.10 -88.92
CA LYS A 85 25.57 -46.57 -88.95
C LYS A 85 26.71 -45.53 -88.97
N GLN A 86 27.70 -45.86 -88.13
CA GLN A 86 28.91 -45.10 -87.76
C GLN A 86 28.63 -43.83 -86.94
N ASN A 87 29.47 -43.59 -85.94
CA ASN A 87 29.32 -42.54 -84.92
C ASN A 87 29.48 -41.14 -85.53
N GLY A 88 28.40 -40.59 -86.06
CA GLY A 88 28.17 -39.16 -86.12
C GLY A 88 27.27 -38.76 -84.97
N ASP A 89 27.71 -37.80 -84.14
CA ASP A 89 26.88 -37.25 -83.07
C ASP A 89 25.60 -36.65 -83.65
N ALA A 90 24.49 -37.37 -83.50
CA ALA A 90 23.16 -36.86 -83.78
C ALA A 90 22.84 -35.80 -82.71
N LYS A 91 23.18 -34.55 -83.02
CA LYS A 91 22.96 -33.37 -82.20
C LYS A 91 21.48 -33.19 -81.87
N VAL A 92 21.04 -33.75 -80.73
CA VAL A 92 19.75 -33.41 -80.14
C VAL A 92 19.93 -32.09 -79.40
N ASP A 93 19.70 -30.98 -80.10
CA ASP A 93 19.51 -29.68 -79.46
C ASP A 93 18.21 -29.73 -78.63
N ILE A 94 18.33 -30.20 -77.38
CA ILE A 94 17.42 -29.76 -76.33
C ILE A 94 17.72 -28.27 -76.18
N GLY A 95 16.86 -27.44 -76.79
CA GLY A 95 17.07 -26.00 -76.89
C GLY A 95 17.41 -25.40 -75.54
N GLU A 96 18.38 -24.48 -75.54
CA GLU A 96 18.83 -23.80 -74.33
C GLU A 96 17.62 -23.25 -73.56
N LEU A 97 17.28 -23.89 -72.44
CA LEU A 97 16.60 -23.24 -71.33
C LEU A 97 17.61 -22.26 -70.70
N LYS A 98 17.93 -21.22 -71.46
CA LYS A 98 18.43 -19.96 -70.94
C LYS A 98 17.36 -19.47 -69.98
N THR A 99 17.56 -19.76 -68.69
CA THR A 99 17.04 -18.91 -67.64
C THR A 99 17.53 -17.51 -67.96
N ALA A 100 16.65 -16.69 -68.52
CA ALA A 100 17.01 -15.37 -68.98
C ALA A 100 17.55 -14.61 -67.78
N PHE A 101 18.84 -14.28 -67.80
CA PHE A 101 19.43 -13.42 -66.79
C PHE A 101 18.83 -12.02 -67.01
N VAL A 102 17.76 -11.71 -66.27
CA VAL A 102 17.10 -10.40 -66.27
C VAL A 102 17.97 -9.43 -65.46
N GLY A 103 19.17 -9.18 -65.96
CA GLY A 103 20.19 -8.35 -65.34
C GLY A 103 21.06 -7.72 -66.41
N MET A 104 21.16 -6.41 -66.37
CA MET A 104 21.97 -5.64 -67.31
C MET A 104 23.45 -5.74 -66.91
N GLY A 105 24.33 -6.10 -67.83
CA GLY A 105 25.78 -6.17 -67.56
C GLY A 105 26.34 -4.80 -67.18
N LYS A 106 27.44 -4.75 -66.41
CA LYS A 106 28.04 -3.49 -65.90
C LYS A 106 28.20 -2.42 -67.00
N GLU A 107 28.65 -2.82 -68.18
CA GLU A 107 28.91 -1.90 -69.29
C GLU A 107 27.62 -1.36 -69.95
N GLU A 108 26.55 -2.15 -69.96
CA GLU A 108 25.24 -1.69 -70.44
C GLU A 108 24.52 -0.84 -69.38
N LEU A 109 24.64 -1.24 -68.11
CA LEU A 109 24.11 -0.48 -66.98
C LEU A 109 24.72 0.93 -66.93
N MET A 110 26.03 1.06 -67.15
CA MET A 110 26.72 2.35 -67.16
C MET A 110 26.29 3.30 -68.31
N LYS A 111 25.67 2.79 -69.38
CA LYS A 111 25.08 3.63 -70.44
C LYS A 111 23.82 4.37 -69.94
N TYR A 112 22.99 3.70 -69.13
CA TYR A 112 21.71 4.25 -68.64
C TYR A 112 21.80 4.82 -67.21
N ALA A 113 22.75 4.37 -66.39
CA ALA A 113 22.93 4.83 -65.01
C ALA A 113 23.36 6.30 -64.90
N ASN A 114 23.91 6.87 -65.97
CA ASN A 114 24.31 8.27 -66.08
C ASN A 114 23.26 9.16 -66.80
N ASP A 115 22.06 8.63 -67.06
CA ASP A 115 20.95 9.43 -67.60
C ASP A 115 20.58 10.55 -66.59
N PRO A 116 20.39 11.81 -67.04
CA PRO A 116 19.92 12.91 -66.20
C PRO A 116 18.70 12.59 -65.33
N PHE A 117 17.77 11.73 -65.79
CA PHE A 117 16.62 11.29 -65.01
C PHE A 117 17.04 10.41 -63.83
N TRP A 118 17.80 9.34 -64.08
CA TRP A 118 18.21 8.38 -63.04
C TRP A 118 19.17 9.00 -62.02
N ILE A 119 20.06 9.90 -62.44
CA ILE A 119 20.93 10.66 -61.51
C ILE A 119 20.07 11.53 -60.57
N ARG A 120 19.10 12.28 -61.12
CA ARG A 120 18.20 13.14 -60.32
C ARG A 120 17.35 12.31 -59.36
N LEU A 121 16.77 11.20 -59.82
CA LEU A 121 15.97 10.32 -58.98
C LEU A 121 16.80 9.70 -57.85
N ARG A 122 18.03 9.25 -58.12
CA ARG A 122 18.93 8.69 -57.10
C ARG A 122 19.31 9.73 -56.05
N TRP A 123 19.65 10.96 -56.47
CA TRP A 123 19.94 12.05 -55.55
C TRP A 123 18.72 12.49 -54.74
N PHE A 124 17.54 12.54 -55.37
CA PHE A 124 16.28 12.82 -54.68
C PHE A 124 15.97 11.77 -53.60
N LEU A 125 16.05 10.48 -53.92
CA LEU A 125 15.84 9.40 -52.96
C LEU A 125 16.89 9.41 -51.84
N PHE A 126 18.16 9.67 -52.16
CA PHE A 126 19.23 9.75 -51.16
C PHE A 126 19.04 10.93 -50.20
N ILE A 127 18.75 12.12 -50.72
CA ILE A 127 18.46 13.30 -49.88
C ILE A 127 17.18 13.08 -49.06
N SER A 128 16.12 12.55 -49.68
CA SER A 128 14.86 12.25 -48.99
C SER A 128 15.04 11.23 -47.87
N PHE A 129 15.85 10.20 -48.06
CA PHE A 129 16.18 9.22 -47.02
C PHE A 129 16.83 9.90 -45.80
N TRP A 130 17.86 10.71 -46.02
CA TRP A 130 18.55 11.41 -44.93
C TRP A 130 17.68 12.48 -44.25
N LEU A 131 16.80 13.17 -45.00
CA LEU A 131 15.83 14.11 -44.42
C LEU A 131 14.78 13.39 -43.56
N ILE A 132 14.23 12.26 -44.03
CA ILE A 132 13.26 11.46 -43.26
C ILE A 132 13.93 10.87 -42.02
N TRP A 133 15.16 10.36 -42.14
CA TRP A 133 15.93 9.83 -41.02
C TRP A 133 16.22 10.91 -39.96
N ALA A 134 16.65 12.10 -40.39
CA ALA A 134 16.86 13.24 -39.49
C ALA A 134 15.56 13.73 -38.85
N ALA A 135 14.45 13.78 -39.60
CA ALA A 135 13.13 14.13 -39.06
C ALA A 135 12.64 13.10 -38.04
N MET A 136 12.87 11.81 -38.27
CA MET A 136 12.54 10.74 -37.32
C MET A 136 13.38 10.83 -36.05
N LEU A 137 14.69 11.14 -36.16
CA LEU A 137 15.57 11.37 -35.01
C LEU A 137 15.12 12.59 -34.18
N VAL A 138 14.83 13.71 -34.84
CA VAL A 138 14.31 14.92 -34.19
C VAL A 138 12.95 14.64 -33.54
N GLY A 139 12.07 13.89 -34.21
CA GLY A 139 10.79 13.45 -33.65
C GLY A 139 10.95 12.61 -32.38
N ALA A 140 11.88 11.64 -32.38
CA ALA A 140 12.18 10.82 -31.21
C ALA A 140 12.71 11.66 -30.03
N ILE A 141 13.63 12.60 -30.30
CA ILE A 141 14.15 13.53 -29.29
C ILE A 141 13.03 14.44 -28.75
N LEU A 142 12.17 14.97 -29.61
CA LEU A 142 11.03 15.80 -29.20
C LEU A 142 10.04 15.01 -28.35
N ILE A 143 9.76 13.74 -28.66
CA ILE A 143 8.93 12.87 -27.82
C ILE A 143 9.58 12.67 -26.44
N ILE A 144 10.89 12.40 -26.37
CA ILE A 144 11.60 12.20 -25.10
C ILE A 144 11.62 13.47 -24.24
N VAL A 145 11.73 14.66 -24.85
CA VAL A 145 11.76 15.95 -24.15
C VAL A 145 10.36 16.44 -23.76
N ALA A 146 9.35 16.19 -24.59
CA ALA A 146 7.97 16.62 -24.35
C ALA A 146 7.18 15.62 -23.48
N ALA A 147 7.58 14.35 -23.41
CA ALA A 147 7.01 13.39 -22.48
C ALA A 147 7.30 13.84 -21.04
N PRO A 148 6.27 14.23 -20.25
CA PRO A 148 6.50 14.57 -18.86
C PRO A 148 7.01 13.31 -18.15
N LYS A 149 8.11 13.44 -17.39
CA LYS A 149 8.49 12.38 -16.45
C LYS A 149 7.30 12.17 -15.52
N CYS A 150 6.79 10.94 -15.45
CA CYS A 150 5.78 10.57 -14.46
C CYS A 150 6.29 11.04 -13.10
N SER A 151 5.59 11.97 -12.45
CA SER A 151 5.94 12.37 -11.10
C SER A 151 5.91 11.11 -10.23
N PRO A 152 6.99 10.79 -9.50
CA PRO A 152 6.94 9.67 -8.57
C PRO A 152 5.77 9.90 -7.61
N PRO A 153 5.00 8.86 -7.24
CA PRO A 153 3.93 9.02 -6.28
C PRO A 153 4.48 9.63 -4.99
N GLU A 154 3.66 10.42 -4.28
CA GLU A 154 4.09 11.04 -3.02
C GLU A 154 4.62 9.97 -2.06
N PRO A 155 5.82 10.18 -1.46
CA PRO A 155 6.42 9.18 -0.60
C PRO A 155 5.51 8.91 0.59
N ARG A 156 5.26 7.63 0.83
CA ARG A 156 4.50 7.17 1.99
C ARG A 156 5.23 7.56 3.28
N THR A 157 4.45 7.81 4.32
CA THR A 157 4.97 8.03 5.66
C THR A 157 5.47 6.73 6.28
N TRP A 158 6.36 6.82 7.26
CA TRP A 158 6.99 5.66 7.91
C TRP A 158 5.97 4.64 8.46
N TRP A 159 4.80 5.09 8.93
CA TRP A 159 3.74 4.21 9.46
C TRP A 159 2.85 3.61 8.37
N GLU A 160 2.90 4.10 7.13
CA GLU A 160 2.27 3.46 5.96
C GLU A 160 3.17 2.38 5.34
N GLU A 161 4.49 2.45 5.49
CA GLU A 161 5.44 1.52 4.83
C GLU A 161 5.39 0.08 5.36
N GLY A 162 5.02 -0.15 6.62
CA GLY A 162 5.12 -1.45 7.27
C GLY A 162 4.23 -1.60 8.51
N PRO A 163 4.36 -2.72 9.24
CA PRO A 163 3.51 -2.99 10.39
C PRO A 163 3.93 -2.18 11.63
N LEU A 164 2.96 -2.04 12.55
CA LEU A 164 3.14 -1.57 13.91
C LEU A 164 2.92 -2.74 14.88
N THR A 165 3.43 -2.64 16.10
CA THR A 165 3.15 -3.59 17.19
C THR A 165 2.85 -2.85 18.49
N GLU A 166 2.09 -3.45 19.39
CA GLU A 166 1.99 -2.97 20.77
C GLU A 166 3.17 -3.48 21.61
N VAL A 167 3.63 -2.69 22.57
CA VAL A 167 4.70 -3.06 23.53
C VAL A 167 4.43 -2.51 24.92
N GLU A 168 4.99 -3.16 25.94
CA GLU A 168 4.99 -2.69 27.32
C GLU A 168 6.17 -1.77 27.61
N LEU A 169 6.05 -0.89 28.62
CA LEU A 169 7.11 0.01 29.09
C LEU A 169 8.39 -0.71 29.54
N GLU A 170 8.28 -1.97 29.96
CA GLU A 170 9.43 -2.75 30.42
C GLU A 170 10.23 -3.37 29.26
N THR A 171 9.74 -3.30 28.02
CA THR A 171 10.39 -3.88 26.81
C THR A 171 11.83 -3.38 26.64
N THR A 172 12.78 -4.31 26.54
CA THR A 172 14.22 -4.06 26.53
C THR A 172 14.71 -3.45 25.20
N ALA A 173 15.89 -2.83 25.22
CA ALA A 173 16.52 -2.31 24.00
C ALA A 173 16.81 -3.41 22.97
N ASN A 174 17.09 -4.65 23.41
CA ASN A 174 17.30 -5.78 22.51
C ASN A 174 16.01 -6.14 21.77
N GLU A 175 14.89 -6.27 22.48
CA GLU A 175 13.58 -6.53 21.85
C GLU A 175 13.17 -5.40 20.88
N LEU A 176 13.38 -4.13 21.25
CA LEU A 176 13.12 -3.00 20.35
C LEU A 176 13.99 -3.03 19.09
N LYS A 177 15.24 -3.50 19.21
CA LYS A 177 16.15 -3.70 18.07
C LYS A 177 15.72 -4.88 17.20
N GLU A 178 15.34 -6.00 17.79
CA GLU A 178 14.84 -7.19 17.08
C GLU A 178 13.59 -6.86 16.27
N LEU A 179 12.62 -6.13 16.85
CA LEU A 179 11.43 -5.66 16.14
C LEU A 179 11.80 -4.79 14.91
N LYS A 180 12.77 -3.88 15.06
CA LYS A 180 13.26 -3.03 13.96
C LYS A 180 13.98 -3.85 12.89
N GLU A 181 14.79 -4.84 13.27
CA GLU A 181 15.47 -5.78 12.34
C GLU A 181 14.48 -6.71 11.61
N GLN A 182 13.35 -7.02 12.25
CA GLN A 182 12.19 -7.69 11.63
C GLN A 182 11.35 -6.76 10.76
N GLY A 183 11.66 -5.46 10.68
CA GLY A 183 11.01 -4.50 9.78
C GLY A 183 9.73 -3.85 10.32
N VAL A 184 9.45 -3.96 11.62
CA VAL A 184 8.40 -3.19 12.29
C VAL A 184 8.77 -1.71 12.26
N GLN A 185 7.83 -0.86 11.82
CA GLN A 185 8.11 0.56 11.58
C GLN A 185 7.95 1.43 12.82
N GLY A 186 7.20 0.97 13.81
CA GLY A 186 7.08 1.64 15.10
C GLY A 186 6.31 0.82 16.12
N VAL A 187 6.41 1.23 17.38
CA VAL A 187 5.79 0.57 18.52
C VAL A 187 4.73 1.49 19.13
N ILE A 188 3.58 0.93 19.48
CA ILE A 188 2.55 1.59 20.27
C ILE A 188 2.77 1.18 21.74
N VAL A 189 2.86 2.17 22.62
CA VAL A 189 3.02 1.94 24.07
C VAL A 189 1.89 2.63 24.81
N THR A 190 1.20 1.91 25.68
CA THR A 190 0.06 2.44 26.44
C THR A 190 0.54 3.14 27.71
N TRP A 191 0.05 4.36 27.93
CA TRP A 191 0.28 5.06 29.20
C TRP A 191 -0.51 4.38 30.33
N PRO A 192 0.14 3.88 31.39
CA PRO A 192 -0.54 3.14 32.46
C PRO A 192 -1.18 4.04 33.52
N GLY A 193 -0.90 5.35 33.50
CA GLY A 193 -1.25 6.30 34.53
C GLY A 193 -2.40 7.24 34.14
N ASP A 194 -2.59 8.26 34.98
CA ASP A 194 -3.41 9.42 34.66
C ASP A 194 -2.71 10.22 33.54
N SER A 195 -3.38 10.46 32.41
CA SER A 195 -2.81 11.15 31.24
C SER A 195 -2.36 12.59 31.53
N TYR A 196 -2.78 13.16 32.66
CA TYR A 196 -2.46 14.52 33.08
C TYR A 196 -1.33 14.59 34.12
N GLN A 197 -0.74 13.44 34.50
CA GLN A 197 0.52 13.41 35.24
C GLN A 197 1.70 13.71 34.30
N MET A 198 2.73 14.38 34.82
CA MET A 198 3.90 14.72 34.01
C MET A 198 4.72 13.46 33.71
N TYR A 199 4.97 13.20 32.43
CA TYR A 199 5.62 11.95 31.98
C TYR A 199 7.02 11.73 32.59
N ASN A 200 7.70 12.82 32.99
CA ASN A 200 9.03 12.81 33.59
C ASN A 200 9.05 12.35 35.06
N GLU A 201 7.88 12.26 35.71
CA GLU A 201 7.72 11.64 37.03
C GLU A 201 7.77 10.10 36.94
N SER A 202 7.56 9.53 35.76
CA SER A 202 7.65 8.09 35.49
C SER A 202 9.06 7.67 35.05
N SER A 203 9.82 7.07 35.98
CA SER A 203 11.15 6.52 35.71
C SER A 203 11.13 5.41 34.64
N SER A 204 10.13 4.51 34.65
CA SER A 204 9.96 3.47 33.62
C SER A 204 9.78 4.08 32.24
N PHE A 205 8.95 5.13 32.10
CA PHE A 205 8.73 5.78 30.81
C PHE A 205 9.95 6.56 30.32
N MET A 206 10.63 7.31 31.18
CA MET A 206 11.90 7.97 30.82
C MET A 206 12.96 6.96 30.37
N THR A 207 13.04 5.81 31.04
CA THR A 207 13.93 4.70 30.64
C THR A 207 13.50 4.05 29.33
N PHE A 208 12.19 3.96 29.05
CA PHE A 208 11.66 3.48 27.76
C PHE A 208 11.98 4.45 26.61
N LEU A 209 11.75 5.75 26.79
CA LEU A 209 12.10 6.79 25.82
C LEU A 209 13.59 6.75 25.47
N GLN A 210 14.46 6.60 26.47
CA GLN A 210 15.90 6.51 26.25
C GLN A 210 16.28 5.24 25.45
N ARG A 211 15.76 4.07 25.84
CA ARG A 211 15.96 2.80 25.09
C ARG A 211 15.54 2.94 23.63
N ALA A 212 14.34 3.47 23.38
CA ALA A 212 13.80 3.64 22.04
C ALA A 212 14.55 4.69 21.22
N LYS A 213 15.12 5.73 21.86
CA LYS A 213 16.02 6.69 21.21
C LYS A 213 17.32 6.02 20.79
N ASP A 214 17.91 5.19 21.65
CA ASP A 214 19.17 4.48 21.39
C ASP A 214 19.03 3.41 20.29
N THR A 215 17.82 2.86 20.08
CA THR A 215 17.49 1.97 18.95
C THR A 215 16.91 2.69 17.73
N GLU A 216 16.71 4.02 17.80
CA GLU A 216 15.99 4.86 16.84
C GLU A 216 14.55 4.36 16.52
N THR A 217 13.90 3.68 17.45
CA THR A 217 12.55 3.14 17.27
C THR A 217 11.51 4.27 17.29
N ASN A 218 10.58 4.25 16.33
CA ASN A 218 9.47 5.20 16.31
C ASN A 218 8.43 4.81 17.38
N ILE A 219 8.09 5.73 18.28
CA ILE A 219 7.14 5.51 19.37
C ILE A 219 5.81 6.20 19.05
N ILE A 220 4.70 5.51 19.29
CA ILE A 220 3.35 6.05 19.36
C ILE A 220 2.88 5.86 20.81
N ILE A 221 2.47 6.93 21.48
CA ILE A 221 1.88 6.85 22.82
C ILE A 221 0.37 6.65 22.70
N ASP A 222 -0.20 5.69 23.42
CA ASP A 222 -1.65 5.55 23.60
C ASP A 222 -2.07 6.21 24.92
N LEU A 223 -2.99 7.17 24.82
CA LEU A 223 -3.46 8.03 25.92
C LEU A 223 -4.99 7.93 26.04
N LYS A 224 -5.47 7.91 27.29
CA LYS A 224 -6.90 8.01 27.60
C LYS A 224 -7.20 9.38 28.24
N PRO A 225 -7.77 10.35 27.50
CA PRO A 225 -8.01 11.69 28.02
C PRO A 225 -9.14 11.79 29.06
N GLY A 226 -10.01 10.78 29.18
CA GLY A 226 -11.34 10.93 29.81
C GLY A 226 -11.38 11.31 31.30
N THR A 227 -10.30 11.15 32.07
CA THR A 227 -10.30 11.36 33.53
C THR A 227 -8.96 11.84 34.05
N SER A 228 -8.98 12.56 35.18
CA SER A 228 -7.84 12.72 36.10
C SER A 228 -8.32 12.46 37.52
N ARG A 229 -7.49 11.85 38.37
CA ARG A 229 -7.81 11.69 39.80
C ARG A 229 -7.40 12.91 40.62
N THR A 230 -6.24 13.49 40.31
CA THR A 230 -5.67 14.62 41.06
C THR A 230 -6.57 15.86 40.96
N TRP A 231 -7.04 16.17 39.75
CA TRP A 231 -7.95 17.30 39.52
C TRP A 231 -9.36 17.03 40.08
N PHE A 232 -9.80 15.76 40.16
CA PHE A 232 -11.12 15.45 40.71
C PHE A 232 -11.17 15.69 42.22
N VAL A 233 -10.13 15.31 42.96
CA VAL A 233 -10.05 15.60 44.41
C VAL A 233 -10.10 17.11 44.65
N ARG A 234 -9.33 17.89 43.90
CA ARG A 234 -9.37 19.36 43.96
C ARG A 234 -10.74 19.92 43.63
N SER A 235 -11.36 19.46 42.54
CA SER A 235 -12.75 19.81 42.22
C SER A 235 -13.65 19.51 43.42
N GLU A 236 -13.72 18.26 43.87
CA GLU A 236 -14.59 17.84 44.96
C GLU A 236 -14.40 18.67 46.25
N ASP A 237 -13.15 18.93 46.65
CA ASP A 237 -12.82 19.62 47.90
C ASP A 237 -12.96 21.15 47.82
N GLU A 238 -12.61 21.79 46.70
CA GLU A 238 -12.66 23.26 46.53
C GLU A 238 -14.08 23.79 46.24
N GLY A 239 -15.02 22.92 45.85
CA GLY A 239 -16.41 23.31 45.61
C GLY A 239 -16.61 24.28 44.43
N ASP A 240 -17.72 25.02 44.45
CA ASP A 240 -18.12 25.84 43.30
C ASP A 240 -17.20 27.07 43.06
N ASP A 241 -16.37 27.45 44.04
CA ASP A 241 -15.43 28.57 43.96
C ASP A 241 -14.02 28.17 43.49
N GLY A 242 -13.73 26.87 43.35
CA GLY A 242 -12.42 26.34 42.97
C GLY A 242 -12.07 26.43 41.48
N ASP A 243 -10.77 26.44 41.15
CA ASP A 243 -10.28 26.50 39.76
C ASP A 243 -10.73 25.28 38.92
N PHE A 244 -10.90 24.13 39.59
CA PHE A 244 -11.33 22.86 39.00
C PHE A 244 -12.86 22.66 39.04
N ASN A 245 -13.65 23.68 39.40
CA ASN A 245 -15.10 23.55 39.60
C ASN A 245 -15.86 22.96 38.40
N ASN A 246 -15.46 23.37 37.19
CA ASN A 246 -16.07 23.04 35.90
C ASN A 246 -15.19 22.09 35.07
N TYR A 247 -14.14 21.49 35.65
CA TYR A 247 -13.33 20.47 34.97
C TYR A 247 -14.09 19.13 34.87
N TYR A 248 -15.10 18.91 35.72
CA TYR A 248 -15.93 17.70 35.74
C TYR A 248 -17.40 18.06 35.55
N ILE A 249 -18.20 17.07 35.17
CA ILE A 249 -19.63 17.24 34.93
C ILE A 249 -20.37 17.00 36.25
N TRP A 250 -20.74 18.10 36.91
CA TRP A 250 -21.49 18.11 38.17
C TRP A 250 -22.97 18.46 37.94
N ALA A 251 -23.88 17.77 38.64
CA ALA A 251 -25.32 17.98 38.56
C ALA A 251 -25.96 17.98 39.96
N LEU A 252 -26.98 18.81 40.17
CA LEU A 252 -27.80 18.72 41.37
C LEU A 252 -28.70 17.46 41.31
N PRO A 253 -29.06 16.85 42.45
CA PRO A 253 -30.14 15.86 42.48
C PRO A 253 -31.44 16.44 41.92
N LYS A 254 -32.19 15.69 41.12
CA LYS A 254 -33.50 16.14 40.62
C LYS A 254 -34.62 16.08 41.68
N GLY A 255 -34.30 15.51 42.83
CA GLY A 255 -35.17 15.34 43.98
C GLY A 255 -34.55 14.35 44.97
N PHE A 256 -35.33 13.97 45.98
CA PHE A 256 -35.02 12.90 46.92
C PHE A 256 -36.19 11.91 46.91
N ASN A 257 -35.91 10.62 47.02
CA ASN A 257 -36.95 9.60 47.10
C ASN A 257 -37.53 9.49 48.52
N ASP A 258 -38.54 8.63 48.72
CA ASP A 258 -39.23 8.47 50.02
C ASP A 258 -38.29 8.04 51.17
N SER A 259 -37.13 7.46 50.85
CA SER A 259 -36.06 7.10 51.81
C SER A 259 -35.04 8.22 52.01
N ASN A 260 -35.33 9.44 51.53
CA ASN A 260 -34.46 10.62 51.54
C ASN A 260 -33.10 10.42 50.83
N ASN A 261 -33.00 9.47 49.88
CA ASN A 261 -31.81 9.32 49.05
C ASN A 261 -31.91 10.24 47.82
N PRO A 262 -30.82 10.90 47.40
CA PRO A 262 -30.82 11.79 46.23
C PRO A 262 -31.10 10.99 44.95
N ILE A 263 -31.90 11.55 44.05
CA ILE A 263 -32.25 10.92 42.77
C ILE A 263 -31.37 11.50 41.66
N GLU A 264 -30.80 10.62 40.83
CA GLU A 264 -29.89 10.97 39.74
C GLU A 264 -30.54 11.92 38.70
N PRO A 265 -29.78 12.84 38.09
CA PRO A 265 -30.34 13.85 37.20
C PRO A 265 -31.06 13.26 35.98
N ASN A 266 -30.56 12.15 35.43
CA ASN A 266 -31.12 11.47 34.27
C ASN A 266 -30.89 9.94 34.32
N ASN A 267 -31.33 9.22 33.29
CA ASN A 267 -31.32 7.77 33.17
C ASN A 267 -29.99 7.16 32.68
N TRP A 268 -28.92 7.94 32.48
CA TRP A 268 -27.69 7.48 31.82
C TRP A 268 -27.07 6.27 32.52
N LYS A 269 -26.78 5.22 31.75
CA LYS A 269 -26.17 3.96 32.22
C LYS A 269 -24.72 3.82 31.79
N SER A 270 -23.95 3.11 32.61
CA SER A 270 -22.61 2.63 32.27
C SER A 270 -22.67 1.25 31.61
N LYS A 271 -21.58 0.84 30.95
CA LYS A 271 -21.45 -0.50 30.33
C LYS A 271 -21.53 -1.64 31.36
N GLN A 272 -21.46 -1.34 32.65
CA GLN A 272 -21.67 -2.27 33.77
C GLN A 272 -23.14 -2.35 34.22
N ASN A 273 -24.08 -1.78 33.46
CA ASN A 273 -25.53 -1.75 33.75
C ASN A 273 -25.89 -1.05 35.08
N VAL A 274 -25.06 -0.10 35.53
CA VAL A 274 -25.33 0.76 36.69
C VAL A 274 -25.52 2.20 36.26
N SER A 275 -25.93 3.07 37.19
CA SER A 275 -26.01 4.52 36.93
C SER A 275 -24.63 5.07 36.58
N SER A 276 -24.54 5.92 35.56
CA SER A 276 -23.32 6.67 35.25
C SER A 276 -23.06 7.81 36.25
N TRP A 277 -23.95 8.05 37.22
CA TRP A 277 -23.82 9.12 38.20
C TRP A 277 -23.46 8.59 39.58
N LYS A 278 -22.50 9.24 40.24
CA LYS A 278 -22.13 9.00 41.65
C LYS A 278 -22.41 10.25 42.47
N PHE A 279 -22.97 10.11 43.67
CA PHE A 279 -23.23 11.24 44.56
C PHE A 279 -22.01 11.57 45.42
N SER A 280 -21.55 12.83 45.39
CA SER A 280 -20.57 13.35 46.34
C SER A 280 -21.29 13.99 47.53
N THR A 281 -21.05 13.46 48.72
CA THR A 281 -21.54 14.05 49.98
C THR A 281 -20.80 15.34 50.36
N LYS A 282 -19.60 15.58 49.83
CA LYS A 282 -18.86 16.84 50.05
C LYS A 282 -19.51 18.00 49.29
N ARG A 283 -19.77 17.81 47.99
CA ARG A 283 -20.40 18.82 47.12
C ARG A 283 -21.93 18.82 47.16
N ASN A 284 -22.56 17.80 47.74
CA ASN A 284 -24.01 17.56 47.69
C ASN A 284 -24.56 17.53 46.26
N LYS A 285 -23.77 16.99 45.33
CA LYS A 285 -24.03 16.93 43.88
C LYS A 285 -23.64 15.57 43.33
N PHE A 286 -24.29 15.16 42.25
CA PHE A 286 -23.84 14.04 41.43
C PHE A 286 -22.68 14.47 40.52
N PHE A 287 -21.73 13.57 40.27
CA PHE A 287 -20.73 13.68 39.21
C PHE A 287 -20.85 12.51 38.23
N LEU A 288 -20.52 12.78 36.97
CA LEU A 288 -20.53 11.78 35.90
C LEU A 288 -19.30 10.85 36.00
N SER A 289 -19.53 9.56 35.89
CA SER A 289 -18.57 8.49 36.18
C SER A 289 -18.89 7.17 35.42
N PRO A 290 -18.92 7.17 34.06
CA PRO A 290 -19.44 6.05 33.26
C PRO A 290 -18.53 4.82 33.22
N GLU A 291 -17.29 4.91 33.72
CA GLU A 291 -16.34 3.80 33.85
C GLU A 291 -15.81 3.69 35.29
N ASP A 292 -16.67 3.94 36.28
CA ASP A 292 -16.32 4.04 37.71
C ASP A 292 -15.35 5.19 38.08
N SER A 293 -14.75 5.84 37.09
CA SER A 293 -13.83 6.99 37.19
C SER A 293 -14.52 8.31 36.80
N PRO A 294 -14.22 9.44 37.47
CA PRO A 294 -14.89 10.71 37.24
C PRO A 294 -14.54 11.31 35.87
N GLN A 295 -15.55 11.65 35.07
CA GLN A 295 -15.36 12.13 33.71
C GLN A 295 -15.07 13.63 33.62
N LEU A 296 -14.01 13.97 32.87
CA LEU A 296 -13.66 15.34 32.52
C LEU A 296 -14.64 15.95 31.51
N ASN A 297 -14.90 17.24 31.66
CA ASN A 297 -15.82 18.03 30.85
C ASN A 297 -15.13 18.62 29.62
N PHE A 298 -15.11 17.90 28.49
CA PHE A 298 -14.53 18.41 27.24
C PHE A 298 -15.37 19.49 26.53
N SER A 299 -16.50 19.91 27.10
CA SER A 299 -17.14 21.17 26.70
C SER A 299 -16.52 22.41 27.35
N ASN A 300 -15.61 22.24 28.32
CA ASN A 300 -14.84 23.33 28.91
C ASN A 300 -13.52 23.53 28.12
N PRO A 301 -13.30 24.70 27.48
CA PRO A 301 -12.09 24.96 26.70
C PRO A 301 -10.80 24.75 27.49
N LYS A 302 -10.77 25.06 28.80
CA LYS A 302 -9.59 24.83 29.64
C LYS A 302 -9.16 23.36 29.63
N VAL A 303 -10.11 22.42 29.76
CA VAL A 303 -9.82 20.98 29.75
C VAL A 303 -9.25 20.54 28.39
N VAL A 304 -9.77 21.11 27.29
CA VAL A 304 -9.28 20.84 25.93
C VAL A 304 -7.87 21.38 25.70
N ASP A 305 -7.57 22.56 26.24
CA ASP A 305 -6.26 23.22 26.14
C ASP A 305 -5.20 22.57 27.03
N GLU A 306 -5.59 22.08 28.21
CA GLU A 306 -4.72 21.27 29.08
C GLU A 306 -4.33 19.96 28.39
N PHE A 307 -5.29 19.21 27.83
CA PHE A 307 -4.95 18.00 27.08
C PHE A 307 -4.13 18.31 25.81
N SER A 308 -4.41 19.44 25.14
CA SER A 308 -3.57 19.94 24.05
C SER A 308 -2.11 20.18 24.49
N THR A 309 -1.90 20.60 25.74
CA THR A 309 -0.56 20.79 26.34
C THR A 309 0.10 19.44 26.64
N ILE A 310 -0.64 18.46 27.17
CA ILE A 310 -0.16 17.08 27.34
C ILE A 310 0.33 16.50 26.00
N LEU A 311 -0.45 16.65 24.92
CA LEU A 311 -0.06 16.20 23.58
C LEU A 311 1.26 16.85 23.11
N ARG A 312 1.44 18.17 23.32
CA ARG A 312 2.70 18.85 22.99
C ARG A 312 3.87 18.29 23.80
N ASN A 313 3.69 18.03 25.09
CA ASN A 313 4.74 17.54 25.98
C ASN A 313 5.27 16.16 25.55
N TYR A 314 4.40 15.22 25.16
CA TYR A 314 4.84 13.91 24.65
C TYR A 314 5.61 14.03 23.32
N LEU A 315 5.16 14.90 22.41
CA LEU A 315 5.85 15.14 21.13
C LEU A 315 7.23 15.79 21.34
N ASP A 316 7.32 16.76 22.25
CA ASP A 316 8.58 17.41 22.64
C ASP A 316 9.53 16.45 23.39
N ALA A 317 9.00 15.42 24.04
CA ALA A 317 9.77 14.31 24.61
C ALA A 317 10.34 13.33 23.56
N GLY A 318 9.97 13.48 22.28
CA GLY A 318 10.44 12.64 21.17
C GLY A 318 9.48 11.53 20.72
N VAL A 319 8.25 11.49 21.26
CA VAL A 319 7.20 10.59 20.73
C VAL A 319 6.82 11.03 19.30
N LYS A 320 6.64 10.07 18.39
CA LYS A 320 6.44 10.32 16.96
C LYS A 320 5.02 10.10 16.45
N GLY A 321 4.08 9.76 17.33
CA GLY A 321 2.65 9.60 17.01
C GLY A 321 1.78 9.53 18.25
N ILE A 322 0.48 9.80 18.10
CA ILE A 322 -0.51 9.76 19.18
C ILE A 322 -1.61 8.76 18.81
N ARG A 323 -1.94 7.86 19.73
CA ARG A 323 -3.19 7.10 19.75
C ARG A 323 -4.06 7.59 20.91
N LEU A 324 -5.36 7.75 20.67
CA LEU A 324 -6.33 8.05 21.71
C LEU A 324 -7.36 6.92 21.82
N THR A 325 -7.62 6.51 23.06
CA THR A 325 -8.71 5.60 23.48
C THR A 325 -9.84 6.36 24.16
N GLY A 326 -11.05 5.81 24.14
CA GLY A 326 -12.25 6.43 24.73
C GLY A 326 -12.76 7.70 24.04
N ALA A 327 -12.28 8.03 22.84
CA ALA A 327 -12.70 9.22 22.10
C ALA A 327 -14.23 9.37 21.89
N PRO A 328 -15.01 8.29 21.65
CA PRO A 328 -16.47 8.38 21.51
C PRO A 328 -17.23 8.99 22.71
N TYR A 329 -16.67 8.90 23.93
CA TYR A 329 -17.36 9.23 25.18
C TYR A 329 -17.00 10.63 25.72
N LEU A 330 -16.10 11.37 25.07
CA LEU A 330 -15.51 12.60 25.64
C LEU A 330 -16.53 13.72 25.84
N LEU A 331 -17.57 13.75 25.00
CA LEU A 331 -18.61 14.77 24.99
C LEU A 331 -19.96 14.13 25.28
N VAL A 332 -20.79 14.82 26.08
CA VAL A 332 -22.15 14.43 26.43
C VAL A 332 -23.12 15.60 26.27
N ASP A 333 -24.43 15.36 26.29
CA ASP A 333 -25.43 16.43 26.17
C ASP A 333 -25.36 17.41 27.34
N ARG A 334 -25.11 18.68 27.03
CA ARG A 334 -24.95 19.77 28.02
C ARG A 334 -26.21 20.07 28.82
N ASN A 335 -27.38 19.66 28.33
CA ASN A 335 -28.66 19.84 29.02
C ASN A 335 -29.04 18.61 29.87
N LEU A 336 -28.15 17.61 29.94
CA LEU A 336 -28.31 16.37 30.71
C LEU A 336 -29.61 15.61 30.38
N LYS A 337 -30.09 15.66 29.13
CA LYS A 337 -31.31 14.97 28.71
C LYS A 337 -31.22 13.46 28.92
N ASP A 338 -32.34 12.86 29.32
CA ASP A 338 -32.50 11.40 29.32
C ASP A 338 -32.19 10.80 27.93
N GLU A 339 -31.60 9.60 27.93
CA GLU A 339 -31.44 8.77 26.74
C GLU A 339 -32.77 8.18 26.30
N GLU A 340 -32.96 8.08 24.98
CA GLU A 340 -34.08 7.33 24.39
C GLU A 340 -33.80 5.82 24.42
N HIS A 341 -34.86 5.03 24.54
CA HIS A 341 -34.75 3.58 24.51
C HIS A 341 -34.42 3.07 23.09
N SER A 342 -33.57 2.06 23.01
CA SER A 342 -33.28 1.35 21.77
C SER A 342 -34.49 0.50 21.34
N ARG A 343 -34.45 0.01 20.09
CA ARG A 343 -35.41 -0.97 19.57
C ARG A 343 -34.83 -2.39 19.55
N LEU A 344 -33.69 -2.61 20.21
CA LEU A 344 -33.02 -3.91 20.25
C LEU A 344 -33.73 -4.84 21.25
N PRO A 345 -34.12 -6.07 20.85
CA PRO A 345 -34.72 -7.02 21.77
C PRO A 345 -33.68 -7.57 22.75
N GLY A 346 -34.14 -7.98 23.94
CA GLY A 346 -33.31 -8.70 24.92
C GLY A 346 -32.61 -7.83 25.97
N PHE A 347 -32.88 -6.52 26.02
CA PHE A 347 -32.40 -5.62 27.07
C PHE A 347 -33.55 -5.11 27.96
N TYR A 348 -33.27 -4.91 29.24
CA TYR A 348 -34.18 -4.36 30.25
C TYR A 348 -33.80 -2.92 30.60
N LEU A 349 -34.71 -2.16 31.23
CA LEU A 349 -34.51 -0.74 31.61
C LEU A 349 -33.23 -0.45 32.42
N THR A 350 -32.67 -1.46 33.08
CA THR A 350 -31.41 -1.40 33.84
C THR A 350 -30.16 -1.43 32.96
N ASP A 351 -30.27 -1.98 31.76
CA ASP A 351 -29.13 -2.42 30.95
C ASP A 351 -28.66 -1.31 30.02
N TYR A 352 -27.35 -1.28 29.73
CA TYR A 352 -26.77 -0.34 28.79
C TYR A 352 -27.45 -0.42 27.41
N GLY A 353 -27.53 -1.62 26.81
CA GLY A 353 -28.11 -1.82 25.47
C GLY A 353 -29.61 -1.51 25.34
N PHE A 354 -30.30 -1.22 26.45
CA PHE A 354 -31.67 -0.69 26.40
C PHE A 354 -31.71 0.77 25.92
N TYR A 355 -30.61 1.52 25.99
CA TYR A 355 -30.55 2.92 25.60
C TYR A 355 -29.83 3.11 24.26
N THR A 356 -30.07 4.26 23.61
CA THR A 356 -29.51 4.61 22.29
C THR A 356 -28.14 5.29 22.37
N HIS A 357 -27.77 5.85 23.52
CA HIS A 357 -26.49 6.52 23.78
C HIS A 357 -26.21 7.75 22.89
N THR A 358 -27.26 8.45 22.46
CA THR A 358 -27.15 9.65 21.62
C THR A 358 -26.79 10.93 22.38
N ASN A 359 -26.98 10.91 23.70
CA ASN A 359 -26.58 11.96 24.63
C ASN A 359 -25.26 11.65 25.35
N THR A 360 -24.79 10.39 25.36
CA THR A 360 -23.53 9.97 26.00
C THR A 360 -22.39 9.56 25.06
N GLU A 361 -22.66 9.25 23.79
CA GLU A 361 -21.64 8.86 22.79
C GLU A 361 -21.75 9.70 21.51
N TYR A 362 -20.67 9.78 20.74
CA TYR A 362 -20.65 10.22 19.33
C TYR A 362 -21.33 11.58 19.05
N ARG A 363 -21.15 12.54 19.97
CA ARG A 363 -21.67 13.91 19.84
C ARG A 363 -21.07 14.65 18.65
N ASP A 364 -21.86 15.53 18.04
CA ASP A 364 -21.50 16.20 16.78
C ASP A 364 -20.29 17.13 16.90
N GLU A 365 -19.99 17.62 18.11
CA GLU A 365 -18.83 18.48 18.37
C GLU A 365 -17.50 17.71 18.49
N LEU A 366 -17.50 16.38 18.36
CA LEU A 366 -16.27 15.56 18.36
C LEU A 366 -15.35 15.90 17.19
N GLY A 367 -15.86 16.08 15.97
CA GLY A 367 -15.05 16.42 14.79
C GLY A 367 -14.15 17.65 15.02
N PRO A 368 -14.71 18.80 15.44
CA PRO A 368 -13.94 19.98 15.84
C PRO A 368 -12.93 19.74 16.98
N LEU A 369 -13.30 18.99 18.03
CA LEU A 369 -12.41 18.66 19.15
C LEU A 369 -11.19 17.83 18.68
N ILE A 370 -11.46 16.78 17.92
CA ILE A 370 -10.45 15.90 17.33
C ILE A 370 -9.57 16.66 16.33
N LYS A 371 -10.15 17.58 15.55
CA LYS A 371 -9.38 18.49 14.69
C LYS A 371 -8.38 19.33 15.47
N GLN A 372 -8.79 19.95 16.58
CA GLN A 372 -7.89 20.77 17.40
C GLN A 372 -6.67 19.96 17.87
N TRP A 373 -6.88 18.74 18.38
CA TRP A 373 -5.79 17.87 18.82
C TRP A 373 -4.93 17.34 17.67
N ARG A 374 -5.53 16.98 16.53
CA ARG A 374 -4.76 16.62 15.33
C ARG A 374 -3.91 17.79 14.83
N ASP A 375 -4.44 19.01 14.80
CA ASP A 375 -3.69 20.21 14.39
C ASP A 375 -2.50 20.47 15.34
N VAL A 376 -2.67 20.27 16.65
CA VAL A 376 -1.56 20.31 17.63
C VAL A 376 -0.47 19.32 17.25
N VAL A 377 -0.82 18.05 17.00
CA VAL A 377 0.12 16.99 16.61
C VAL A 377 0.83 17.31 15.29
N LYS A 378 0.08 17.68 14.26
CA LYS A 378 0.61 18.02 12.93
C LYS A 378 1.46 19.29 12.93
N SER A 379 1.17 20.26 13.81
CA SER A 379 1.98 21.48 13.96
C SER A 379 3.40 21.22 14.49
N LYS A 380 3.57 20.16 15.29
CA LYS A 380 4.87 19.70 15.81
C LYS A 380 5.55 18.72 14.86
N LEU A 381 4.80 17.72 14.38
CA LEU A 381 5.29 16.64 13.53
C LEU A 381 4.27 16.35 12.40
N PRO A 382 4.43 16.91 11.18
CA PRO A 382 3.49 16.69 10.08
C PRO A 382 3.24 15.22 9.73
N ASN A 383 4.28 14.40 9.83
CA ASN A 383 4.25 12.97 9.49
C ASN A 383 3.88 12.06 10.69
N ALA A 384 3.57 12.61 11.86
CA ALA A 384 3.15 11.82 13.01
C ALA A 384 1.72 11.27 12.79
N PRO A 385 1.45 9.97 12.98
CA PRO A 385 0.10 9.43 12.87
C PRO A 385 -0.75 9.90 14.05
N PHE A 386 -1.97 10.32 13.75
CA PHE A 386 -3.03 10.53 14.73
C PHE A 386 -4.07 9.40 14.61
N ILE A 387 -4.10 8.53 15.61
CA ILE A 387 -4.87 7.28 15.63
C ILE A 387 -6.03 7.41 16.62
N LEU A 388 -7.25 7.07 16.21
CA LEU A 388 -8.37 6.84 17.14
C LEU A 388 -8.77 5.37 17.11
N THR A 389 -9.07 4.83 18.28
CA THR A 389 -9.59 3.46 18.46
C THR A 389 -11.10 3.47 18.73
N GLU A 390 -11.69 2.27 18.82
CA GLU A 390 -13.09 2.02 19.22
C GLU A 390 -14.18 2.44 18.20
N ASN A 391 -14.61 1.50 17.36
CA ASN A 391 -15.79 1.60 16.46
C ASN A 391 -15.86 2.84 15.54
N VAL A 392 -14.74 3.53 15.32
CA VAL A 392 -14.60 4.74 14.50
C VAL A 392 -15.29 4.62 13.14
N LEU A 393 -15.13 3.48 12.46
CA LEU A 393 -15.68 3.27 11.11
C LEU A 393 -17.22 3.38 11.03
N LYS A 394 -17.95 3.00 12.10
CA LYS A 394 -19.42 3.07 12.11
C LYS A 394 -19.95 4.49 12.27
N ASN A 395 -19.12 5.42 12.72
CA ASN A 395 -19.49 6.79 13.06
C ASN A 395 -18.52 7.83 12.44
N LEU A 396 -17.90 7.51 11.29
CA LEU A 396 -16.86 8.35 10.67
C LEU A 396 -17.26 9.82 10.51
N ASP A 397 -18.53 10.08 10.16
CA ASP A 397 -19.02 11.45 9.93
C ASP A 397 -18.94 12.32 11.20
N LYS A 398 -19.00 11.73 12.39
CA LYS A 398 -18.82 12.43 13.68
C LYS A 398 -17.38 12.91 13.90
N PHE A 399 -16.43 12.34 13.16
CA PHE A 399 -15.02 12.70 13.17
C PHE A 399 -14.59 13.47 11.91
N LYS A 400 -15.55 13.85 11.04
CA LYS A 400 -15.29 14.71 9.89
C LYS A 400 -15.46 16.19 10.25
N VAL A 401 -14.64 17.04 9.64
CA VAL A 401 -14.86 18.49 9.57
C VAL A 401 -14.77 18.90 8.10
N ASN A 402 -15.76 19.62 7.60
CA ASN A 402 -15.88 19.98 6.18
C ASN A 402 -15.69 18.77 5.23
N ASN A 403 -16.39 17.66 5.54
CA ASN A 403 -16.30 16.36 4.87
C ASN A 403 -14.88 15.74 4.77
N THR A 404 -13.92 16.20 5.58
CA THR A 404 -12.58 15.60 5.68
C THR A 404 -12.45 14.88 7.01
N LEU A 405 -11.98 13.64 7.03
CA LEU A 405 -11.76 12.89 8.26
C LEU A 405 -10.59 13.50 9.06
N MET A 406 -10.77 13.71 10.36
CA MET A 406 -9.75 14.31 11.25
C MET A 406 -8.87 13.25 11.94
N ILE A 407 -8.70 12.09 11.31
CA ILE A 407 -7.97 10.92 11.82
C ILE A 407 -7.11 10.39 10.68
N ASP A 408 -5.84 10.09 10.93
CA ASP A 408 -4.95 9.53 9.89
C ASP A 408 -5.07 8.01 9.80
N LEU A 409 -5.22 7.34 10.96
CA LEU A 409 -5.41 5.90 11.11
C LEU A 409 -6.66 5.62 11.94
N PRO A 410 -7.85 5.47 11.33
CA PRO A 410 -9.00 4.90 12.03
C PRO A 410 -8.75 3.40 12.26
N SER A 411 -8.83 2.95 13.51
CA SER A 411 -8.66 1.55 13.87
C SER A 411 -9.86 0.70 13.46
N GLU A 412 -9.59 -0.44 12.81
CA GLU A 412 -10.62 -1.39 12.37
C GLU A 412 -10.23 -2.83 12.73
N SER A 413 -11.08 -3.46 13.56
CA SER A 413 -10.89 -4.83 14.03
C SER A 413 -12.07 -5.76 13.72
N SER A 414 -13.24 -5.23 13.35
CA SER A 414 -14.47 -6.02 13.20
C SER A 414 -14.42 -6.99 12.01
N VAL A 415 -13.70 -6.63 10.94
CA VAL A 415 -13.45 -7.51 9.78
C VAL A 415 -12.86 -8.87 10.22
N PHE A 416 -11.88 -8.86 11.12
CA PHE A 416 -11.10 -10.04 11.54
C PHE A 416 -11.26 -10.39 13.03
N SER A 417 -12.38 -10.02 13.66
CA SER A 417 -12.70 -10.36 15.06
C SER A 417 -13.73 -11.49 15.22
N ASN A 418 -14.39 -11.93 14.16
CA ASN A 418 -15.41 -12.98 14.24
C ASN A 418 -14.80 -14.34 14.62
N LYS A 419 -15.41 -15.05 15.57
CA LYS A 419 -14.98 -16.38 16.07
C LYS A 419 -14.86 -17.46 14.99
N LYS A 420 -15.56 -17.28 13.86
CA LYS A 420 -15.44 -18.12 12.67
C LYS A 420 -15.52 -17.21 11.46
N LEU A 421 -14.47 -17.20 10.64
CA LEU A 421 -14.41 -16.44 9.40
C LEU A 421 -14.81 -17.31 8.21
N SER A 422 -15.46 -16.69 7.22
CA SER A 422 -15.73 -17.28 5.91
C SER A 422 -15.38 -16.27 4.82
N ALA A 423 -15.06 -16.75 3.62
CA ALA A 423 -14.64 -15.89 2.52
C ALA A 423 -15.68 -14.80 2.19
N SER A 424 -16.97 -15.17 2.21
CA SER A 424 -18.09 -14.24 1.99
C SER A 424 -18.18 -13.15 3.08
N GLN A 425 -17.99 -13.51 4.36
CA GLN A 425 -17.98 -12.53 5.45
C GLN A 425 -16.77 -11.58 5.38
N ILE A 426 -15.58 -12.10 5.05
CA ILE A 426 -14.39 -11.26 4.86
C ILE A 426 -14.61 -10.29 3.70
N ASN A 427 -15.08 -10.79 2.55
CA ASN A 427 -15.33 -9.95 1.37
C ASN A 427 -16.39 -8.87 1.62
N SER A 428 -17.52 -9.22 2.25
CA SER A 428 -18.59 -8.26 2.55
C SER A 428 -18.15 -7.21 3.59
N ASN A 429 -17.50 -7.62 4.67
CA ASN A 429 -17.00 -6.69 5.68
C ASN A 429 -15.93 -5.74 5.10
N LEU A 430 -14.98 -6.23 4.31
CA LEU A 430 -14.00 -5.37 3.63
C LEU A 430 -14.64 -4.42 2.61
N SER A 431 -15.62 -4.89 1.84
CA SER A 431 -16.34 -4.05 0.87
C SER A 431 -17.07 -2.89 1.56
N VAL A 432 -17.73 -3.17 2.70
CA VAL A 432 -18.37 -2.13 3.52
C VAL A 432 -17.33 -1.18 4.13
N THR A 433 -16.23 -1.70 4.66
CA THR A 433 -15.12 -0.89 5.20
C THR A 433 -14.54 0.06 4.16
N PHE A 434 -14.26 -0.42 2.94
CA PHE A 434 -13.73 0.42 1.87
C PHE A 434 -14.72 1.46 1.35
N LEU A 435 -16.03 1.14 1.33
CA LEU A 435 -17.08 2.10 1.03
C LEU A 435 -17.17 3.22 2.08
N LEU A 436 -17.13 2.86 3.37
CA LEU A 436 -17.13 3.81 4.49
C LEU A 436 -15.88 4.72 4.50
N LEU A 437 -14.73 4.17 4.12
CA LEU A 437 -13.46 4.89 3.98
C LEU A 437 -13.32 5.64 2.63
N GLU A 438 -14.38 5.68 1.81
CA GLU A 438 -14.43 6.36 0.51
C GLU A 438 -13.31 5.92 -0.48
N ASN A 439 -12.73 4.73 -0.28
CA ASN A 439 -11.46 4.26 -0.88
C ASN A 439 -10.28 5.24 -0.77
N LYS A 440 -10.33 6.18 0.18
CA LYS A 440 -9.42 7.33 0.29
C LYS A 440 -8.61 7.31 1.59
N TYR A 441 -9.20 6.90 2.70
CA TYR A 441 -8.58 6.92 4.01
C TYR A 441 -7.83 5.60 4.30
N TRP A 442 -6.76 5.68 5.08
CA TRP A 442 -5.81 4.57 5.32
C TRP A 442 -6.10 3.94 6.70
N PRO A 443 -6.69 2.74 6.79
CA PRO A 443 -7.08 2.15 8.08
C PRO A 443 -5.90 1.53 8.83
N LEU A 444 -6.04 1.38 10.15
CA LEU A 444 -5.22 0.48 10.96
C LEU A 444 -5.95 -0.85 11.14
N TRP A 445 -5.46 -1.91 10.48
CA TRP A 445 -5.99 -3.26 10.57
C TRP A 445 -5.53 -3.95 11.85
N GLN A 446 -6.47 -4.52 12.59
CA GLN A 446 -6.22 -5.42 13.69
C GLN A 446 -6.99 -6.72 13.49
N HIS A 447 -6.38 -7.86 13.83
CA HIS A 447 -7.05 -9.15 13.89
C HIS A 447 -6.94 -9.73 15.30
N ASN A 448 -8.07 -10.22 15.82
CA ASN A 448 -8.21 -10.69 17.21
C ASN A 448 -8.92 -12.06 17.26
N THR A 449 -8.94 -12.79 16.14
CA THR A 449 -9.66 -14.07 16.00
C THR A 449 -8.72 -15.27 16.14
N SER A 450 -9.22 -16.33 16.74
CA SER A 450 -8.58 -17.66 16.73
C SER A 450 -9.08 -18.54 15.58
N SER A 451 -9.84 -18.00 14.62
CA SER A 451 -10.44 -18.76 13.51
C SER A 451 -9.45 -19.18 12.42
N LEU A 452 -8.29 -18.52 12.33
CA LEU A 452 -7.24 -18.77 11.35
C LEU A 452 -5.87 -18.52 12.01
N PRO A 453 -4.77 -19.10 11.52
CA PRO A 453 -3.43 -18.80 12.00
C PRO A 453 -3.06 -17.31 11.88
N SER A 454 -2.27 -16.78 12.82
CA SER A 454 -1.84 -15.37 12.79
C SER A 454 -1.11 -15.03 11.50
N ASP A 455 -0.15 -15.87 11.08
CA ASP A 455 0.69 -15.59 9.90
C ASP A 455 -0.14 -15.48 8.61
N VAL A 456 -1.25 -16.23 8.51
CA VAL A 456 -2.22 -16.15 7.42
C VAL A 456 -2.91 -14.77 7.40
N LEU A 457 -3.33 -14.27 8.57
CA LEU A 457 -3.97 -12.97 8.71
C LEU A 457 -2.97 -11.80 8.60
N ASP A 458 -1.72 -12.00 9.03
CA ASP A 458 -0.63 -11.05 8.88
C ASP A 458 -0.29 -10.86 7.38
N ILE A 459 -0.16 -11.94 6.60
CA ILE A 459 0.00 -11.89 5.13
C ILE A 459 -1.17 -11.12 4.49
N VAL A 460 -2.40 -11.47 4.86
CA VAL A 460 -3.62 -10.86 4.29
C VAL A 460 -3.70 -9.39 4.62
N THR A 461 -3.47 -8.97 5.85
CA THR A 461 -3.59 -7.56 6.26
C THR A 461 -2.40 -6.71 5.79
N MET A 462 -1.17 -7.24 5.82
CA MET A 462 0.04 -6.50 5.40
C MET A 462 0.05 -6.09 3.92
N LEU A 463 -0.77 -6.72 3.08
CA LEU A 463 -0.85 -6.39 1.65
C LEU A 463 -2.17 -5.67 1.26
N LEU A 464 -3.10 -5.48 2.22
CA LEU A 464 -4.25 -4.59 2.06
C LEU A 464 -3.79 -3.11 2.11
N PRO A 465 -4.57 -2.17 1.54
CA PRO A 465 -4.36 -0.74 1.78
C PRO A 465 -4.64 -0.47 3.27
N GLY A 466 -3.71 0.18 3.96
CA GLY A 466 -3.74 0.32 5.41
C GLY A 466 -2.46 -0.17 6.08
N THR A 467 -2.38 0.05 7.38
CA THR A 467 -1.28 -0.37 8.25
C THR A 467 -1.75 -1.55 9.10
N THR A 468 -0.92 -2.59 9.24
CA THR A 468 -1.25 -3.74 10.11
C THR A 468 -0.70 -3.52 11.52
N LEU A 469 -1.51 -3.85 12.52
CA LEU A 469 -1.06 -4.12 13.87
C LEU A 469 -0.79 -5.63 14.02
N ILE A 470 0.46 -6.01 14.27
CA ILE A 470 0.88 -7.40 14.50
C ILE A 470 1.10 -7.66 16.00
N ASP A 471 1.11 -8.94 16.40
CA ASP A 471 1.58 -9.36 17.72
C ASP A 471 3.10 -9.12 17.87
N LYS A 472 3.54 -8.74 19.08
CA LYS A 472 4.97 -8.49 19.40
C LYS A 472 5.89 -9.66 19.06
N ASN A 473 5.38 -10.90 19.10
CA ASN A 473 6.12 -12.13 18.85
C ASN A 473 5.98 -12.63 17.39
N ALA A 474 5.20 -11.93 16.55
CA ALA A 474 4.98 -12.32 15.16
C ALA A 474 6.23 -12.07 14.31
N THR A 475 6.77 -13.12 13.68
CA THR A 475 7.93 -13.00 12.79
C THR A 475 7.50 -12.53 11.40
N VAL A 476 7.81 -11.30 11.04
CA VAL A 476 7.54 -10.75 9.71
C VAL A 476 8.60 -11.23 8.70
N ALA A 477 8.15 -11.83 7.59
CA ALA A 477 9.06 -12.30 6.55
C ALA A 477 9.62 -11.14 5.70
N LYS A 478 10.94 -11.16 5.43
CA LYS A 478 11.60 -10.13 4.61
C LYS A 478 11.04 -10.05 3.18
N ASP A 479 10.69 -11.18 2.58
CA ASP A 479 10.04 -11.21 1.25
C ASP A 479 8.67 -10.48 1.28
N LEU A 480 7.88 -10.63 2.35
CA LEU A 480 6.59 -9.95 2.51
C LEU A 480 6.74 -8.43 2.64
N LEU A 481 7.77 -7.96 3.35
CA LEU A 481 8.12 -6.54 3.44
C LEU A 481 8.58 -5.97 2.08
N ASN A 482 9.35 -6.74 1.31
CA ASN A 482 9.76 -6.35 -0.04
C ASN A 482 8.55 -6.22 -0.98
N ILE A 483 7.59 -7.15 -0.89
CA ILE A 483 6.31 -7.07 -1.63
C ILE A 483 5.53 -5.83 -1.19
N ARG A 484 5.42 -5.55 0.12
CA ARG A 484 4.70 -4.39 0.65
C ARG A 484 5.26 -3.06 0.14
N LYS A 485 6.57 -2.95 -0.08
CA LYS A 485 7.22 -1.76 -0.65
C LYS A 485 6.98 -1.54 -2.15
N SER A 486 6.35 -2.46 -2.86
CA SER A 486 6.05 -2.30 -4.28
C SER A 486 5.00 -1.22 -4.54
N ALA A 487 5.09 -0.54 -5.69
CA ALA A 487 4.17 0.54 -6.06
C ALA A 487 2.70 0.07 -6.13
N SER A 488 2.46 -1.20 -6.46
CA SER A 488 1.11 -1.79 -6.48
C SER A 488 0.53 -1.97 -5.06
N ILE A 489 1.34 -2.25 -4.04
CA ILE A 489 0.85 -2.38 -2.65
C ILE A 489 0.75 -1.02 -1.94
N LEU A 490 1.68 -0.08 -2.18
CA LEU A 490 1.64 1.24 -1.53
C LEU A 490 0.68 2.24 -2.21
N HIS A 491 0.48 2.15 -3.52
CA HIS A 491 -0.29 3.15 -4.30
C HIS A 491 -1.36 2.55 -5.21
N GLY A 492 -1.42 1.22 -5.35
CA GLY A 492 -2.35 0.57 -6.26
C GLY A 492 -3.77 0.44 -5.72
N ASN A 493 -4.72 0.47 -6.65
CA ASN A 493 -6.13 0.24 -6.36
C ASN A 493 -6.34 -1.19 -5.83
N THR A 494 -7.35 -1.35 -4.97
CA THR A 494 -7.73 -2.65 -4.40
C THR A 494 -9.04 -3.11 -4.99
N THR A 495 -9.08 -4.34 -5.47
CA THR A 495 -10.29 -5.00 -5.97
C THR A 495 -10.45 -6.32 -5.23
N THR A 496 -11.55 -6.50 -4.50
CA THR A 496 -11.83 -7.76 -3.77
C THR A 496 -12.67 -8.71 -4.63
N TYR A 497 -12.45 -10.00 -4.42
CA TYR A 497 -13.05 -11.09 -5.17
C TYR A 497 -13.48 -12.21 -4.21
N LEU A 498 -14.54 -12.90 -4.61
CA LEU A 498 -15.08 -14.05 -3.89
C LEU A 498 -15.20 -15.18 -4.93
N ILE A 499 -14.32 -16.16 -4.85
CA ILE A 499 -14.00 -17.09 -5.94
C ILE A 499 -14.17 -18.55 -5.49
N ALA A 500 -14.10 -19.48 -6.45
CA ALA A 500 -14.30 -20.91 -6.27
C ALA A 500 -15.58 -21.23 -5.48
N ASN A 501 -16.73 -20.83 -6.01
CA ASN A 501 -18.05 -21.01 -5.38
C ASN A 501 -18.16 -20.40 -3.97
N ASN A 502 -17.63 -19.19 -3.78
CA ASN A 502 -17.61 -18.45 -2.52
C ASN A 502 -16.81 -19.10 -1.37
N THR A 503 -15.90 -20.03 -1.69
CA THR A 503 -15.05 -20.70 -0.69
C THR A 503 -13.74 -19.97 -0.42
N VAL A 504 -13.20 -19.27 -1.42
CA VAL A 504 -11.93 -18.54 -1.36
C VAL A 504 -12.18 -17.04 -1.42
N PHE A 505 -11.54 -16.28 -0.54
CA PHE A 505 -11.48 -14.82 -0.61
C PHE A 505 -10.19 -14.43 -1.33
N ALA A 506 -10.24 -13.47 -2.23
CA ALA A 506 -9.03 -12.91 -2.83
C ALA A 506 -9.13 -11.40 -2.98
N TYR A 507 -7.99 -10.72 -3.11
CA TYR A 507 -7.96 -9.34 -3.58
C TYR A 507 -6.74 -9.04 -4.42
N GLY A 508 -6.97 -8.27 -5.47
CA GLY A 508 -5.93 -7.73 -6.35
C GLY A 508 -5.48 -6.35 -5.89
N ARG A 509 -4.18 -6.08 -6.03
CA ARG A 509 -3.54 -4.76 -5.86
C ARG A 509 -2.81 -4.40 -7.15
N LEU A 510 -3.17 -3.27 -7.76
CA LEU A 510 -2.68 -2.91 -9.08
C LEU A 510 -2.42 -1.40 -9.24
N THR A 511 -1.21 -1.05 -9.69
CA THR A 511 -0.84 0.27 -10.22
C THR A 511 -0.47 0.14 -11.70
N PRO A 512 -0.94 1.03 -12.60
CA PRO A 512 -0.53 1.03 -13.99
C PRO A 512 1.00 1.01 -14.18
N GLY A 513 1.47 0.28 -15.19
CA GLY A 513 2.90 0.13 -15.48
C GLY A 513 3.70 -0.73 -14.49
N ASN A 514 3.05 -1.35 -13.50
CA ASN A 514 3.69 -2.22 -12.50
C ASN A 514 3.04 -3.62 -12.50
N PRO A 515 3.74 -4.67 -12.01
CA PRO A 515 3.13 -5.98 -11.79
C PRO A 515 1.93 -5.89 -10.85
N GLY A 516 0.87 -6.64 -11.16
CA GLY A 516 -0.25 -6.84 -10.25
C GLY A 516 0.12 -7.85 -9.17
N TYR A 517 -0.36 -7.64 -7.95
CA TYR A 517 -0.33 -8.66 -6.88
C TYR A 517 -1.75 -9.16 -6.61
N LEU A 518 -1.87 -10.44 -6.32
CA LEU A 518 -3.11 -11.12 -5.95
C LEU A 518 -2.85 -11.89 -4.67
N VAL A 519 -3.61 -11.60 -3.62
CA VAL A 519 -3.58 -12.34 -2.36
C VAL A 519 -4.85 -13.18 -2.30
N ALA A 520 -4.72 -14.49 -2.12
CA ALA A 520 -5.85 -15.41 -2.01
C ALA A 520 -5.77 -16.17 -0.68
N LEU A 521 -6.90 -16.26 0.01
CA LEU A 521 -7.11 -16.86 1.32
C LEU A 521 -8.19 -17.94 1.20
N ASN A 522 -7.84 -19.17 1.59
CA ASN A 522 -8.78 -20.26 1.76
C ASN A 522 -9.09 -20.44 3.27
N PRO A 523 -10.20 -19.90 3.80
CA PRO A 523 -10.60 -20.08 5.19
C PRO A 523 -11.30 -21.43 5.46
N THR A 524 -11.32 -22.35 4.49
CA THR A 524 -11.97 -23.67 4.64
C THR A 524 -10.99 -24.75 5.06
N ASN A 525 -11.52 -25.87 5.56
CA ASN A 525 -10.73 -27.02 6.03
C ASN A 525 -10.34 -28.01 4.91
N LYS A 526 -10.38 -27.61 3.64
CA LYS A 526 -10.05 -28.44 2.47
C LYS A 526 -9.26 -27.64 1.43
N THR A 527 -8.34 -28.28 0.71
CA THR A 527 -7.68 -27.65 -0.44
C THR A 527 -8.73 -27.31 -1.50
N VAL A 528 -8.68 -26.08 -2.02
CA VAL A 528 -9.53 -25.62 -3.12
C VAL A 528 -8.64 -25.32 -4.32
N LYS A 529 -8.99 -25.84 -5.51
CA LYS A 529 -8.32 -25.45 -6.77
C LYS A 529 -9.07 -24.27 -7.40
N VAL A 530 -8.32 -23.27 -7.84
CA VAL A 530 -8.85 -22.00 -8.35
C VAL A 530 -8.37 -21.77 -9.79
N ASP A 531 -9.29 -21.30 -10.63
CA ASP A 531 -9.01 -20.83 -12.00
C ASP A 531 -9.03 -19.30 -12.01
N PHE A 532 -7.88 -18.69 -11.73
CA PHE A 532 -7.79 -17.24 -11.58
C PHE A 532 -8.12 -16.46 -12.88
N PRO A 533 -7.65 -16.85 -14.09
CA PRO A 533 -8.00 -16.14 -15.31
C PRO A 533 -9.49 -16.17 -15.66
N SER A 534 -10.18 -17.28 -15.36
CA SER A 534 -11.62 -17.41 -15.61
C SER A 534 -12.47 -16.63 -14.60
N GLU A 535 -12.04 -16.53 -13.34
CA GLU A 535 -12.77 -15.80 -12.29
C GLU A 535 -12.34 -14.32 -12.16
N ILE A 536 -11.14 -13.96 -12.61
CA ILE A 536 -10.53 -12.63 -12.48
C ILE A 536 -9.88 -12.23 -13.82
N SER A 537 -10.64 -11.52 -14.66
CA SER A 537 -10.26 -11.14 -16.03
C SER A 537 -8.92 -10.37 -16.19
N THR A 538 -8.44 -9.69 -15.13
CA THR A 538 -7.17 -8.96 -15.16
C THR A 538 -5.93 -9.87 -15.03
N VAL A 539 -6.09 -11.13 -14.62
CA VAL A 539 -4.99 -12.06 -14.31
C VAL A 539 -4.52 -12.79 -15.58
N SER A 540 -3.20 -12.83 -15.79
CA SER A 540 -2.54 -13.58 -16.87
C SER A 540 -2.60 -15.09 -16.69
N GLU A 541 -2.49 -15.85 -17.79
CA GLU A 541 -2.53 -17.33 -17.75
C GLU A 541 -1.35 -17.95 -16.95
N GLU A 542 -0.26 -17.20 -16.81
CA GLU A 542 0.83 -17.50 -15.88
C GLU A 542 0.79 -16.54 -14.68
N VAL A 543 0.99 -17.08 -13.49
CA VAL A 543 1.24 -16.35 -12.25
C VAL A 543 2.60 -16.76 -11.68
N THR A 544 3.25 -15.89 -10.91
CA THR A 544 4.46 -16.24 -10.14
C THR A 544 4.13 -16.24 -8.66
N VAL A 545 4.48 -17.32 -7.96
CA VAL A 545 4.27 -17.46 -6.52
C VAL A 545 5.30 -16.63 -5.77
N GLN A 546 4.85 -15.65 -4.98
CA GLN A 546 5.73 -14.73 -4.28
C GLN A 546 5.90 -15.10 -2.80
N PHE A 547 4.83 -15.53 -2.15
CA PHE A 547 4.84 -15.93 -0.74
C PHE A 547 3.63 -16.81 -0.42
N PHE A 548 3.68 -17.58 0.67
CA PHE A 548 2.53 -18.29 1.24
C PHE A 548 2.70 -18.52 2.74
N SER A 549 1.61 -18.84 3.44
CA SER A 549 1.60 -19.08 4.90
C SER A 549 2.27 -20.41 5.29
N LYS A 550 2.67 -20.54 6.56
CA LYS A 550 3.45 -21.68 7.07
C LYS A 550 2.71 -23.02 6.99
N ASN A 551 1.38 -23.00 6.95
CA ASN A 551 0.51 -24.17 6.82
C ASN A 551 0.17 -24.55 5.37
N TYR A 552 0.72 -23.82 4.39
CA TYR A 552 0.54 -24.11 2.97
C TYR A 552 1.36 -25.37 2.59
N ASN A 553 0.70 -26.37 2.01
CA ASN A 553 1.23 -27.73 1.88
C ASN A 553 0.86 -28.39 0.54
N GLU A 554 1.21 -27.75 -0.57
CA GLU A 554 1.05 -28.29 -1.93
C GLU A 554 2.44 -28.48 -2.57
N THR A 555 2.78 -29.70 -3.00
CA THR A 555 4.13 -30.05 -3.49
C THR A 555 4.53 -29.36 -4.78
N ASP A 556 3.56 -28.99 -5.60
CA ASP A 556 3.78 -28.49 -6.96
C ASP A 556 3.99 -26.96 -6.98
N ILE A 557 3.91 -26.32 -5.80
CA ILE A 557 3.92 -24.86 -5.61
C ILE A 557 5.18 -24.46 -4.84
N GLU A 558 6.06 -23.70 -5.50
CA GLU A 558 7.33 -23.26 -4.95
C GLU A 558 7.45 -21.73 -5.05
N ILE A 559 8.03 -21.10 -4.04
CA ILE A 559 8.26 -19.64 -4.03
C ILE A 559 9.21 -19.24 -5.18
N LYS A 560 8.93 -18.10 -5.81
CA LYS A 560 9.63 -17.52 -6.98
C LYS A 560 9.54 -18.37 -8.26
N LYS A 561 8.65 -19.36 -8.31
CA LYS A 561 8.35 -20.18 -9.50
C LYS A 561 7.10 -19.66 -10.24
N LYS A 562 7.08 -19.85 -11.56
CA LYS A 562 5.88 -19.66 -12.39
C LYS A 562 4.96 -20.87 -12.28
N THR A 563 3.66 -20.60 -12.24
CA THR A 563 2.60 -21.61 -12.15
C THR A 563 1.47 -21.26 -13.13
N ASN A 564 0.83 -22.26 -13.70
CA ASN A 564 -0.38 -22.10 -14.51
C ASN A 564 -1.53 -21.58 -13.63
N ALA A 565 -2.12 -20.45 -14.01
CA ALA A 565 -3.10 -19.74 -13.20
C ALA A 565 -4.51 -20.40 -13.17
N HIS A 566 -4.78 -21.35 -14.08
CA HIS A 566 -6.08 -22.04 -14.17
C HIS A 566 -6.32 -23.13 -13.13
N GLN A 567 -5.27 -23.63 -12.46
CA GLN A 567 -5.38 -24.78 -11.55
C GLN A 567 -4.50 -24.63 -10.31
N VAL A 568 -4.46 -23.43 -9.72
CA VAL A 568 -3.68 -23.20 -8.49
C VAL A 568 -4.42 -23.82 -7.31
N PRO A 569 -3.86 -24.85 -6.63
CA PRO A 569 -4.41 -25.32 -5.36
C PRO A 569 -4.15 -24.28 -4.27
N ILE A 570 -5.04 -24.16 -3.29
CA ILE A 570 -4.83 -23.35 -2.08
C ILE A 570 -5.17 -24.24 -0.89
N SER A 571 -4.18 -24.55 -0.06
CA SER A 571 -4.31 -25.46 1.09
C SER A 571 -5.36 -24.97 2.12
N PRO A 572 -5.84 -25.86 3.02
CA PRO A 572 -6.76 -25.49 4.09
C PRO A 572 -6.22 -24.35 4.96
N GLU A 573 -7.10 -23.44 5.37
CA GLU A 573 -6.83 -22.34 6.32
C GLU A 573 -5.58 -21.50 5.98
N SER A 574 -5.20 -21.42 4.70
CA SER A 574 -3.92 -20.88 4.22
C SER A 574 -4.08 -19.67 3.30
N ALA A 575 -3.02 -18.87 3.18
CA ALA A 575 -2.94 -17.75 2.24
C ALA A 575 -1.76 -17.90 1.27
N ILE A 576 -1.97 -17.48 0.02
CA ILE A 576 -0.95 -17.41 -1.03
C ILE A 576 -0.93 -16.00 -1.65
N VAL A 577 0.27 -15.52 -1.94
CA VAL A 577 0.56 -14.26 -2.62
C VAL A 577 1.15 -14.57 -3.98
N LEU A 578 0.48 -14.10 -5.03
CA LEU A 578 0.85 -14.26 -6.42
C LEU A 578 1.17 -12.88 -7.01
N SER A 579 2.10 -12.83 -7.97
CA SER A 579 2.28 -11.68 -8.86
C SER A 579 1.99 -12.07 -10.30
N TYR A 580 1.40 -11.15 -11.06
CA TYR A 580 1.01 -11.36 -12.44
C TYR A 580 1.30 -10.12 -13.30
N VAL A 581 1.41 -10.32 -14.61
CA VAL A 581 1.40 -9.22 -15.57
C VAL A 581 -0.07 -8.96 -15.92
N PRO A 582 -0.61 -7.76 -15.69
CA PRO A 582 -2.01 -7.47 -15.99
C PRO A 582 -2.32 -7.72 -17.47
N LYS A 583 -3.45 -8.38 -17.75
CA LYS A 583 -4.02 -8.40 -19.10
C LYS A 583 -4.41 -6.97 -19.52
N SER A 584 -4.05 -6.61 -20.76
CA SER A 584 -4.26 -5.30 -21.40
C SER A 584 -5.69 -5.07 -21.89
#